data_AF-A0A382KBW9-F1
#
_entry.id   AF-A0A382KBW9-F1
#
_cell.length_a   1.000
_cell.length_b   1.000
_cell.length_c   1.000
_cell.angle_alpha   90.00
_cell.angle_beta   90.00
_cell.angle_gamma   90.00
#
_symmetry.space_group_name_H-M   'P 1'
#
loop_
_entity.id
_entity.type
_entity.pdbx_description
1 polymer ?
#
loop_
_entity_poly.entity_id
_entity_poly.type
_entity_poly.pdbx_seq_one_letter_code
_entity_poly.pdbx_strand_id
1 'polypeptide(L)'
;MSLGQEGQRAIYALGVIPASLLEGRALPVSLQWVSPEMTVVTSMFLHGGFFHLAGNMLYLWIFGDNIEDILGKVAFVLFYLACGIVAVFTQAIPEPDSTIPMIGASGAISGILGAYVVFFPKHKVRVAIPFG
;
A
#
# COMPACT_ATOMS: atom_id res chain seq x y z
N MET A 1 17.89 -9.66 1.38
CA MET A 1 18.52 -8.41 1.84
C MET A 1 17.64 -7.86 2.96
N SER A 2 18.05 -7.96 4.23
CA SER A 2 17.28 -7.46 5.37
C SER A 2 17.47 -5.95 5.49
N LEU A 3 16.41 -5.20 5.84
CA LEU A 3 16.40 -3.73 5.95
C LEU A 3 17.26 -3.16 7.10
N GLY A 4 17.97 -4.01 7.85
CA GLY A 4 18.71 -3.60 9.05
C GLY A 4 17.78 -3.16 10.18
N GLN A 5 18.36 -2.81 11.33
CA GLN A 5 17.59 -2.45 12.54
C GLN A 5 16.77 -1.17 12.36
N GLU A 6 17.34 -0.15 11.71
CA GLU A 6 16.64 1.11 11.47
C GLU A 6 15.48 0.96 10.48
N GLY A 7 15.64 0.14 9.45
CA GLY A 7 14.54 -0.13 8.51
C GLY A 7 13.38 -0.90 9.16
N GLN A 8 13.69 -1.81 10.10
CA GLN A 8 12.65 -2.45 10.92
C GLN A 8 11.93 -1.42 11.80
N ARG A 9 12.65 -0.50 12.46
CA ARG A 9 12.02 0.58 13.24
C ARG A 9 11.09 1.43 12.39
N ALA A 10 11.52 1.81 11.18
CA ALA A 10 10.70 2.59 10.26
C ALA A 10 9.41 1.85 9.88
N ILE A 11 9.46 0.54 9.64
CA ILE A 11 8.27 -0.28 9.35
C ILE A 11 7.26 -0.23 10.51
N TYR A 12 7.72 -0.37 11.76
CA TYR A 12 6.82 -0.32 12.91
C TYR A 12 6.32 1.10 13.22
N ALA A 13 7.12 2.13 12.97
CA ALA A 13 6.78 3.51 13.30
C ALA A 13 5.87 4.19 12.26
N LEU A 14 5.94 3.77 10.99
CA LEU A 14 5.22 4.39 9.88
C LEU A 14 4.23 3.42 9.19
N GLY A 15 4.27 2.12 9.52
CA GLY A 15 3.32 1.12 9.06
C GLY A 15 2.06 1.10 9.91
N VAL A 16 0.95 0.60 9.36
CA VAL A 16 -0.30 0.47 10.13
C VAL A 16 -0.20 -0.77 11.00
N ILE A 17 -0.28 -0.59 12.31
CA ILE A 17 -0.45 -1.70 13.25
C ILE A 17 -1.92 -1.72 13.66
N PRO A 18 -2.71 -2.76 13.27
CA PRO A 18 -4.14 -2.81 13.56
C PRO A 18 -4.49 -2.56 15.03
N ALA A 19 -3.75 -3.17 15.98
CA ALA A 19 -3.97 -2.96 17.41
C ALA A 19 -3.77 -1.50 17.85
N SER A 20 -2.83 -0.78 17.23
CA SER A 20 -2.58 0.63 17.53
C SER A 20 -3.69 1.52 16.94
N LEU A 21 -4.08 1.25 15.68
CA LEU A 21 -5.07 2.05 14.95
C LEU A 21 -6.51 1.83 15.44
N LEU A 22 -6.92 0.59 15.69
CA LEU A 22 -8.31 0.23 15.97
C LEU A 22 -8.60 0.10 17.46
N GLU A 23 -7.63 -0.38 18.26
CA GLU A 23 -7.81 -0.58 19.70
C GLU A 23 -7.13 0.49 20.56
N GLY A 24 -6.40 1.43 19.94
CA GLY A 24 -5.68 2.49 20.65
C GLY A 24 -4.49 1.98 21.47
N ARG A 25 -3.92 0.82 21.12
CA ARG A 25 -2.80 0.22 21.86
C ARG A 25 -1.55 1.08 21.73
N ALA A 26 -1.07 1.59 22.86
CA ALA A 26 0.13 2.43 22.90
C ALA A 26 1.38 1.64 22.46
N LEU A 27 2.10 2.20 21.47
CA LEU A 27 3.43 1.73 21.08
C LEU A 27 4.51 2.31 22.02
N PRO A 28 5.71 1.71 22.09
CA PRO A 28 6.85 2.34 22.73
C PRO A 28 7.11 3.75 22.16
N VAL A 29 7.51 4.70 23.01
CA VAL A 29 7.75 6.11 22.62
C VAL A 29 8.73 6.23 21.45
N SER A 30 9.71 5.33 21.34
CA SER A 30 10.67 5.29 20.24
C SER A 30 10.07 4.99 18.86
N LEU A 31 8.85 4.46 18.79
CA LEU A 31 8.13 4.10 17.57
C LEU A 31 6.96 5.05 17.27
N GLN A 32 6.64 6.01 18.15
CA GLN A 32 5.54 6.95 17.96
C GLN A 32 5.95 8.16 17.10
N TRP A 33 6.44 7.92 15.88
CA TRP A 33 6.90 9.01 15.00
C TRP A 33 5.75 9.81 14.40
N VAL A 34 4.63 9.12 14.13
CA VAL A 34 3.38 9.71 13.64
C VAL A 34 2.21 9.12 14.44
N SER A 35 1.05 9.77 14.40
CA SER A 35 -0.15 9.22 15.03
C SER A 35 -0.62 7.94 14.32
N PRO A 36 -1.33 7.03 15.00
CA PRO A 36 -1.85 5.82 14.37
C PRO A 36 -2.70 6.10 13.12
N GLU A 37 -3.48 7.19 13.10
CA GLU A 37 -4.31 7.58 11.96
C GLU A 37 -3.45 7.99 10.76
N MET A 38 -2.34 8.68 10.99
CA MET A 38 -1.40 9.07 9.93
C MET A 38 -0.70 7.86 9.31
N THR A 39 -0.59 6.74 10.04
CA THR A 39 0.00 5.50 9.49
C THR A 39 -0.80 4.94 8.31
N VAL A 40 -2.11 5.22 8.24
CA VAL A 40 -2.97 4.82 7.10
C VAL A 40 -2.41 5.36 5.79
N VAL A 41 -1.85 6.58 5.79
CA VAL A 41 -1.24 7.17 4.61
C VAL A 41 0.23 6.81 4.49
N THR A 42 1.02 6.88 5.57
CA THR A 42 2.47 6.64 5.46
C THR A 42 2.82 5.20 5.10
N SER A 43 2.02 4.24 5.56
CA SER A 43 2.18 2.81 5.23
C SER A 43 2.12 2.53 3.74
N MET A 44 1.34 3.31 2.98
CA MET A 44 1.18 3.15 1.54
C MET A 44 2.50 3.39 0.77
N PHE A 45 3.43 4.13 1.37
CA PHE A 45 4.72 4.46 0.76
C PHE A 45 5.88 3.61 1.30
N LEU A 46 5.66 2.83 2.35
CA LEU A 46 6.66 1.91 2.90
C LEU A 46 6.66 0.56 2.19
N HIS A 47 7.86 0.00 2.00
CA HIS A 47 8.02 -1.29 1.35
C HIS A 47 9.06 -2.14 2.09
N GLY A 48 8.70 -3.40 2.34
CA GLY A 48 9.53 -4.35 3.10
C GLY A 48 10.83 -4.80 2.42
N GLY A 49 11.11 -4.32 1.19
CA GLY A 49 12.34 -4.62 0.48
C GLY A 49 12.29 -4.16 -0.99
N PHE A 50 13.44 -4.26 -1.65
CA PHE A 50 13.62 -3.78 -3.03
C PHE A 50 12.63 -4.41 -4.02
N PHE A 51 12.49 -5.74 -4.01
CA PHE A 51 11.56 -6.43 -4.92
C PHE A 51 10.08 -6.11 -4.64
N HIS A 52 9.73 -5.86 -3.38
CA HIS A 52 8.38 -5.42 -3.02
C HIS A 52 8.09 -4.04 -3.62
N LEU A 53 9.03 -3.09 -3.48
CA LEU A 53 8.92 -1.78 -4.12
C LEU A 53 8.90 -1.89 -5.66
N ALA A 54 9.85 -2.62 -6.24
CA ALA A 54 9.97 -2.77 -7.69
C ALA A 54 8.69 -3.37 -8.31
N GLY A 55 8.09 -4.37 -7.65
CA GLY A 55 6.82 -4.94 -8.08
C GLY A 55 5.69 -3.91 -8.07
N ASN A 56 5.52 -3.15 -6.99
CA ASN A 56 4.48 -2.11 -6.92
C ASN A 56 4.69 -1.04 -8.01
N MET A 57 5.91 -0.56 -8.19
CA MET A 57 6.21 0.46 -9.20
C MET A 57 6.01 -0.07 -10.62
N LEU A 58 6.32 -1.34 -10.88
CA LEU A 58 6.05 -1.97 -12.18
C LEU A 58 4.55 -1.98 -12.50
N TYR A 59 3.70 -2.39 -11.56
CA TYR A 59 2.25 -2.39 -11.78
C TYR A 59 1.69 -0.97 -11.91
N LEU A 60 2.16 -0.04 -11.06
CA LEU A 60 1.77 1.36 -11.15
C LEU A 60 2.17 1.97 -12.50
N TRP A 61 3.35 1.64 -13.02
CA TRP A 61 3.80 2.11 -14.33
C TRP A 61 2.99 1.52 -15.49
N ILE A 62 2.63 0.23 -15.43
CA ILE A 62 1.86 -0.44 -16.50
C ILE A 62 0.40 0.05 -16.55
N PHE A 63 -0.24 0.19 -15.39
CA PHE A 63 -1.69 0.45 -15.32
C PHE A 63 -2.05 1.88 -14.95
N GLY A 64 -1.17 2.58 -14.21
CA GLY A 64 -1.44 3.91 -13.67
C GLY A 64 -1.70 4.95 -14.75
N ASP A 65 -0.84 5.03 -15.77
CA ASP A 65 -0.94 5.99 -16.88
C ASP A 65 -2.31 5.94 -17.57
N ASN A 66 -2.76 4.72 -17.92
CA ASN A 66 -4.07 4.50 -18.56
C ASN A 66 -5.24 4.98 -17.70
N ILE A 67 -5.13 4.86 -16.36
CA ILE A 67 -6.20 5.28 -15.44
C ILE A 67 -6.10 6.77 -15.11
N GLU A 68 -4.89 7.32 -15.06
CA GLU A 68 -4.66 8.76 -14.95
C GLU A 68 -5.21 9.50 -16.17
N ASP A 69 -5.04 8.97 -17.37
CA ASP A 69 -5.61 9.55 -18.60
C ASP A 69 -7.15 9.58 -18.61
N ILE A 70 -7.79 8.58 -17.99
CA ILE A 70 -9.25 8.51 -17.88
C ILE A 70 -9.78 9.46 -16.80
N LEU A 71 -9.14 9.49 -15.63
CA LEU A 71 -9.63 10.23 -14.46
C LEU A 71 -9.14 11.69 -14.43
N GLY A 72 -7.99 11.96 -15.04
CA GLY A 72 -7.20 13.16 -14.83
C GLY A 72 -6.35 13.09 -13.54
N LYS A 73 -5.25 13.86 -13.53
CA LYS A 73 -4.18 13.80 -12.50
C LYS A 73 -4.67 13.88 -11.05
N VAL A 74 -5.54 14.86 -10.76
CA VAL A 74 -6.02 15.08 -9.38
C VAL A 74 -6.92 13.94 -8.92
N ALA A 75 -7.87 13.53 -9.77
CA ALA A 75 -8.77 12.44 -9.44
C ALA A 75 -8.03 11.10 -9.34
N PHE A 76 -6.98 10.88 -10.13
CA PHE A 76 -6.11 9.72 -10.01
C PHE A 76 -5.43 9.63 -8.64
N VAL A 77 -4.84 10.73 -8.15
CA VAL A 77 -4.22 10.75 -6.82
C VAL A 77 -5.25 10.50 -5.72
N LEU A 78 -6.42 11.12 -5.80
CA LEU A 78 -7.50 10.89 -4.83
C LEU A 78 -8.01 9.45 -4.88
N PHE A 79 -8.14 8.88 -6.08
CA PHE A 79 -8.54 7.49 -6.27
C PHE A 79 -7.51 6.52 -5.67
N TYR A 80 -6.22 6.74 -5.93
CA TYR A 80 -5.13 5.96 -5.33
C TYR A 80 -5.18 5.99 -3.80
N LEU A 81 -5.30 7.18 -3.21
CA LEU A 81 -5.42 7.35 -1.75
C LEU A 81 -6.66 6.66 -1.19
N ALA A 82 -7.82 6.83 -1.84
CA ALA A 82 -9.06 6.20 -1.41
C ALA A 82 -8.96 4.67 -1.44
N CYS A 83 -8.42 4.09 -2.52
CA CYS A 83 -8.21 2.64 -2.60
C CYS A 83 -7.24 2.13 -1.53
N GLY A 84 -6.17 2.87 -1.25
CA GLY A 84 -5.23 2.52 -0.17
C GLY A 84 -5.88 2.53 1.21
N ILE A 85 -6.65 3.57 1.52
CA ILE A 85 -7.41 3.67 2.78
C ILE A 85 -8.39 2.50 2.93
N VAL A 86 -9.17 2.21 1.88
CA VAL A 86 -10.11 1.08 1.88
C VAL A 86 -9.36 -0.24 2.08
N ALA A 87 -8.22 -0.43 1.43
CA ALA A 87 -7.42 -1.65 1.58
C ALA A 87 -6.87 -1.83 3.00
N VAL A 88 -6.36 -0.76 3.62
CA VAL A 88 -5.91 -0.76 5.02
C VAL A 88 -7.02 -1.24 5.95
N PHE A 89 -8.20 -0.64 5.87
CA PHE A 89 -9.31 -1.03 6.75
C PHE A 89 -9.85 -2.42 6.43
N THR A 90 -9.90 -2.82 5.16
CA THR A 90 -10.30 -4.16 4.75
C THR A 90 -9.37 -5.22 5.33
N GLN A 91 -8.07 -4.93 5.47
CA GLN A 91 -7.11 -5.83 6.08
C GLN A 91 -7.07 -5.74 7.62
N ALA A 92 -7.26 -4.55 8.21
CA ALA A 92 -7.16 -4.34 9.66
C ALA A 92 -8.38 -4.84 10.45
N ILE A 93 -9.60 -4.64 9.92
CA ILE A 93 -10.85 -4.94 10.66
C ILE A 93 -11.00 -6.43 11.02
N PRO A 94 -10.62 -7.40 10.15
CA PRO A 94 -10.74 -8.82 10.50
C PRO A 94 -9.83 -9.29 11.63
N GLU A 95 -8.69 -8.62 11.85
CA GLU A 95 -7.72 -8.96 12.90
C GLU A 95 -7.28 -7.67 13.64
N PRO A 96 -8.19 -7.07 14.43
CA PRO A 96 -7.98 -5.74 15.02
C PRO A 96 -6.91 -5.74 16.12
N ASP A 97 -6.63 -6.88 16.74
CA ASP A 97 -5.62 -7.06 17.80
C ASP A 97 -4.21 -7.37 17.25
N SER A 98 -4.06 -7.44 15.91
CA SER A 98 -2.79 -7.75 15.25
C SER A 98 -1.73 -6.71 15.55
N THR A 99 -0.55 -7.18 15.98
CA THR A 99 0.63 -6.34 16.20
C THR A 99 1.59 -6.34 15.01
N ILE A 100 1.22 -6.98 13.90
CA ILE A 100 2.05 -7.08 12.70
C ILE A 100 1.80 -5.84 11.84
N PRO A 101 2.84 -5.04 11.53
CA PRO A 101 2.68 -3.83 10.73
C PRO A 101 2.34 -4.17 9.27
N MET A 102 1.34 -3.49 8.74
CA MET A 102 0.95 -3.50 7.33
C MET A 102 1.64 -2.35 6.59
N ILE A 103 2.23 -2.65 5.44
CA ILE A 103 2.95 -1.70 4.58
C ILE A 103 2.75 -2.04 3.11
N GLY A 104 2.85 -1.04 2.24
CA GLY A 104 2.91 -1.21 0.79
C GLY A 104 1.81 -0.49 0.05
N ALA A 105 2.12 -0.12 -1.19
CA ALA A 105 1.19 0.49 -2.15
C ALA A 105 0.18 -0.51 -2.75
N SER A 106 0.31 -1.80 -2.45
CA SER A 106 -0.34 -2.88 -3.19
C SER A 106 -1.85 -2.80 -3.18
N GLY A 107 -2.47 -2.46 -2.04
CA GLY A 107 -3.92 -2.28 -1.95
C GLY A 107 -4.46 -1.16 -2.84
N ALA A 108 -3.77 -0.02 -2.88
CA ALA A 108 -4.10 1.09 -3.77
C ALA A 108 -3.94 0.70 -5.25
N ILE A 109 -2.85 -0.01 -5.57
CA ILE A 109 -2.56 -0.48 -6.93
C ILE A 109 -3.56 -1.56 -7.37
N SER A 110 -4.04 -2.43 -6.47
CA SER A 110 -5.13 -3.35 -6.75
C SER A 110 -6.41 -2.61 -7.12
N GLY A 111 -6.69 -1.46 -6.49
CA GLY A 111 -7.77 -0.56 -6.90
C GLY A 111 -7.60 -0.01 -8.32
N ILE A 112 -6.39 0.44 -8.67
CA ILE A 112 -6.03 0.87 -10.03
C ILE A 112 -6.22 -0.29 -11.03
N LEU A 113 -5.76 -1.49 -10.71
CA LEU A 113 -5.94 -2.67 -11.55
C LEU A 113 -7.43 -3.02 -11.73
N GLY A 114 -8.22 -2.93 -10.65
CA GLY A 114 -9.67 -3.11 -10.72
C GLY A 114 -10.33 -2.11 -11.67
N ALA A 115 -9.98 -0.82 -11.56
CA ALA A 115 -10.45 0.20 -12.49
C ALA A 115 -10.00 -0.11 -13.94
N TYR A 116 -8.75 -0.56 -14.13
CA TYR A 116 -8.24 -0.94 -15.44
C TYR A 116 -9.06 -2.08 -16.08
N VAL A 117 -9.39 -3.13 -15.31
CA VAL A 117 -10.23 -4.22 -15.80
C VAL A 117 -11.63 -3.74 -16.19
N VAL A 118 -12.20 -2.78 -15.45
CA VAL A 118 -13.51 -2.19 -15.75
C VAL A 118 -13.49 -1.34 -17.02
N PHE A 119 -12.48 -0.48 -17.20
CA PHE A 119 -12.39 0.42 -18.36
C PHE A 119 -11.85 -0.26 -19.62
N PHE A 120 -11.01 -1.29 -19.49
CA PHE A 120 -10.36 -1.97 -20.60
C PHE A 120 -10.66 -3.49 -20.64
N PRO A 121 -11.93 -3.93 -20.63
CA PRO A 121 -12.29 -5.35 -20.48
C PRO A 121 -11.82 -6.25 -21.64
N LYS A 122 -11.43 -5.66 -22.78
CA LYS A 122 -10.94 -6.38 -23.98
C LYS A 122 -9.44 -6.23 -24.21
N HIS A 123 -8.73 -5.45 -23.39
CA HIS A 123 -7.29 -5.30 -23.54
C HIS A 123 -6.56 -6.58 -23.14
N LYS A 124 -5.59 -6.99 -23.97
CA LYS A 124 -4.74 -8.13 -23.68
C LYS A 124 -3.50 -7.66 -22.93
N VAL A 125 -3.41 -8.03 -21.65
CA VAL A 125 -2.18 -7.83 -20.86
C VAL A 125 -1.17 -8.92 -21.25
N ARG A 126 -0.03 -8.51 -21.81
CA ARG A 126 1.06 -9.44 -22.12
C ARG A 126 1.96 -9.55 -20.90
N VAL A 127 2.09 -10.77 -20.38
CA VAL A 127 2.92 -11.06 -19.21
C VAL A 127 4.24 -11.64 -19.70
N ALA A 128 5.36 -10.99 -19.34
CA ALA A 128 6.67 -11.60 -19.48
C ALA A 128 6.86 -12.60 -18.35
N ILE A 129 7.04 -13.88 -18.67
CA ILE A 129 7.41 -14.89 -17.68
C ILE A 129 8.91 -15.18 -17.87
N PRO A 130 9.78 -14.67 -16.99
CA PRO A 130 11.21 -14.97 -17.07
C PRO A 130 11.41 -16.41 -16.57
N PHE A 131 11.23 -17.39 -17.45
CA PHE A 131 11.71 -18.74 -17.23
C PHE A 131 13.12 -18.88 -17.77
N GLY A 132 14.05 -19.11 -16.83
CA GLY A 132 15.25 -19.93 -16.97
C GLY A 132 15.29 -20.83 -15.74
#